data_AF-A0A7V1ZDI7-F1
#
_entry.id   AF-A0A7V1ZDI7-F1
#
_cell.length_a   1.000
_cell.length_b   1.000
_cell.length_c   1.000
_cell.angle_alpha   90.00
_cell.angle_beta   90.00
_cell.angle_gamma   90.00
#
_symmetry.space_group_name_H-M   'P 1'
#
loop_
_entity.id
_entity.type
_entity.pdbx_description
1 polymer ?
#
loop_
_entity_poly.entity_id
_entity_poly.type
_entity_poly.pdbx_seq_one_letter_code
_entity_poly.pdbx_strand_id
1 'polypeptide(L)'
;MKNCANRKDILLKYKIYKALKNKIPILKISKIYKVSTKTIIEIKKNGFYKIDNIKLIINEILEKEPKLTLSQIKLSIKQQYNINLSLSTIYYKLSKTLDKRLVKIVELLIEDEEYDEAVKILSQFLYLSVENFYLLEKINDNLLNHSLLADKYYYLLYSGKLEVNEKILEMCNEHMEICKERELNYSYYKWLNLKLRILQALGKY
;
A
#
# COMPACT_ATOMS: atom_id res chain seq x y z
N MET A 1 -12.62 -12.79 -31.43
CA MET A 1 -11.84 -11.54 -31.26
C MET A 1 -12.06 -10.98 -29.85
N LYS A 2 -11.06 -11.08 -28.97
CA LYS A 2 -11.00 -10.34 -27.69
C LYS A 2 -9.70 -9.53 -27.70
N ASN A 3 -9.84 -8.21 -27.72
CA ASN A 3 -8.75 -7.23 -27.74
C ASN A 3 -7.76 -7.47 -26.58
N CYS A 4 -6.66 -8.18 -26.87
CA CYS A 4 -5.52 -8.37 -25.97
C CYS A 4 -4.46 -7.25 -26.10
N ALA A 5 -4.82 -6.11 -26.70
CA ALA A 5 -3.86 -5.07 -27.10
C ALA A 5 -3.61 -3.96 -26.06
N ASN A 6 -4.25 -3.96 -24.88
CA ASN A 6 -4.20 -2.81 -23.96
C ASN A 6 -3.59 -3.08 -22.56
N ARG A 7 -3.00 -4.25 -22.32
CA ARG A 7 -2.18 -4.48 -21.12
C ARG A 7 -0.71 -4.39 -21.47
N LYS A 8 -0.23 -3.18 -21.79
CA LYS A 8 1.21 -2.91 -21.65
C LYS A 8 1.58 -3.19 -20.20
N ASP A 9 2.55 -4.08 -20.02
CA ASP A 9 3.07 -4.49 -18.73
C ASP A 9 3.32 -3.26 -17.85
N ILE A 10 2.86 -3.30 -16.60
CA ILE A 10 3.08 -2.22 -15.63
C ILE A 10 4.58 -1.91 -15.48
N LEU A 11 5.42 -2.93 -15.62
CA LEU A 11 6.88 -2.79 -15.64
C LEU A 11 7.37 -1.96 -16.81
N LEU A 12 6.81 -2.16 -18.00
CA LEU A 12 7.13 -1.34 -19.16
C LEU A 12 6.69 0.12 -18.94
N LYS A 13 5.50 0.32 -18.37
CA LYS A 13 5.03 1.68 -18.04
C LYS A 13 5.95 2.37 -17.04
N TYR A 14 6.41 1.65 -16.02
CA TYR A 14 7.36 2.18 -15.04
C TYR A 14 8.72 2.53 -15.67
N LYS A 15 9.29 1.65 -16.52
CA LYS A 15 10.53 1.94 -17.26
C LYS A 15 10.42 3.19 -18.14
N ILE A 16 9.26 3.38 -18.80
CA ILE A 16 8.97 4.60 -19.58
C ILE A 16 8.87 5.82 -18.65
N TYR A 17 8.19 5.69 -17.52
CA TYR A 17 8.05 6.76 -16.53
C TYR A 17 9.40 7.20 -15.97
N LYS A 18 10.28 6.26 -15.61
CA LYS A 18 11.66 6.52 -15.18
C LYS A 18 12.47 7.23 -16.27
N ALA A 19 12.37 6.76 -17.52
CA ALA A 19 13.03 7.44 -18.65
C ALA A 19 12.55 8.88 -18.84
N LEU A 20 11.26 9.15 -18.59
CA LEU A 20 10.71 10.51 -18.61
C LEU A 20 11.22 11.37 -17.45
N LYS A 21 11.32 10.84 -16.22
CA LYS A 21 11.96 11.53 -15.08
C LYS A 21 13.42 11.89 -15.39
N ASN A 22 14.15 11.00 -16.06
CA ASN A 22 15.52 11.22 -16.53
C ASN A 22 15.62 12.13 -17.77
N LYS A 23 14.56 12.87 -18.12
CA LYS A 23 14.50 13.83 -19.23
C LYS A 23 14.86 13.24 -20.61
N ILE A 24 14.71 11.92 -20.80
CA ILE A 24 14.96 11.28 -22.09
C ILE A 24 13.89 11.74 -23.10
N PRO A 25 14.26 12.17 -24.33
CA PRO A 25 13.29 12.61 -25.33
C PRO A 25 12.27 11.53 -25.69
N ILE A 26 11.00 11.92 -25.85
CA ILE A 26 9.88 10.99 -26.14
C ILE A 26 10.16 10.15 -27.41
N LEU A 27 10.75 10.74 -28.45
CA LEU A 27 11.12 10.01 -29.67
C LEU A 27 12.15 8.91 -29.41
N LYS A 28 13.12 9.16 -28.51
CA LYS A 28 14.14 8.17 -28.11
C LYS A 28 13.51 7.05 -27.28
N ILE A 29 12.65 7.41 -26.31
CA ILE A 29 11.87 6.43 -25.53
C ILE A 29 11.00 5.56 -26.45
N SER A 30 10.35 6.15 -27.44
CA SER A 30 9.51 5.44 -28.42
C SER A 30 10.30 4.40 -29.19
N LYS A 31 11.53 4.74 -29.63
CA LYS A 31 12.43 3.81 -30.32
C LYS A 31 12.94 2.69 -29.39
N ILE A 32 13.38 3.02 -28.18
CA ILE A 32 13.93 2.05 -27.21
C ILE A 32 12.88 1.01 -26.81
N TYR A 33 11.69 1.48 -26.41
CA TYR A 33 10.66 0.62 -25.85
C TYR A 33 9.63 0.13 -26.89
N LYS A 34 9.76 0.54 -28.16
CA LYS A 34 8.83 0.22 -29.25
C LYS A 34 7.38 0.56 -28.90
N VAL A 35 7.16 1.75 -28.34
CA VAL A 35 5.86 2.23 -27.87
C VAL A 35 5.50 3.55 -28.57
N SER A 36 4.24 3.70 -28.96
CA SER A 36 3.73 4.95 -29.56
C SER A 36 3.92 6.16 -28.64
N THR A 37 4.21 7.31 -29.24
CA THR A 37 4.36 8.59 -28.54
C THR A 37 3.11 8.94 -27.74
N LYS A 38 1.91 8.62 -28.25
CA LYS A 38 0.63 8.78 -27.54
C LYS A 38 0.62 8.07 -26.18
N THR A 39 1.07 6.82 -26.11
CA THR A 39 1.14 6.10 -24.82
C THR A 39 2.16 6.74 -23.88
N ILE A 40 3.30 7.21 -24.40
CA ILE A 40 4.34 7.86 -23.57
C ILE A 40 3.79 9.16 -22.97
N ILE A 41 3.07 9.96 -23.78
CA ILE A 41 2.40 11.18 -23.32
C ILE A 41 1.35 10.86 -22.26
N GLU A 42 0.59 9.78 -22.43
CA GLU A 42 -0.38 9.33 -21.43
C GLU A 42 0.30 8.95 -20.10
N ILE A 43 1.41 8.21 -20.14
CA ILE A 43 2.20 7.87 -18.95
C ILE A 43 2.80 9.14 -18.31
N LYS A 44 3.27 10.09 -19.12
CA LYS A 44 3.78 11.38 -18.63
C LYS A 44 2.70 12.15 -17.85
N LYS A 45 1.46 12.13 -18.34
CA LYS A 45 0.34 12.88 -17.75
C LYS A 45 -0.27 12.16 -16.54
N ASN A 46 -0.44 10.84 -16.63
CA ASN A 46 -1.24 10.07 -15.68
C ASN A 46 -0.40 9.17 -14.75
N GLY A 47 0.93 9.13 -14.94
CA GLY A 47 1.81 8.19 -14.27
C GLY A 47 1.78 6.79 -14.88
N PHE A 48 2.59 5.88 -14.31
CA PHE A 48 2.65 4.48 -14.74
C PHE A 48 1.59 3.60 -14.07
N TYR A 49 1.12 3.99 -12.88
CA TYR A 49 0.15 3.27 -12.07
C TYR A 49 -0.96 4.20 -11.58
N LYS A 50 -2.20 3.74 -11.67
CA LYS A 50 -3.38 4.51 -11.25
C LYS A 50 -3.83 4.01 -9.87
N ILE A 51 -3.88 4.93 -8.91
CA ILE A 51 -4.44 4.68 -7.57
C ILE A 51 -5.95 4.49 -7.67
N ASP A 52 -6.44 3.46 -6.98
CA ASP A 52 -7.84 3.09 -6.95
C ASP A 52 -8.55 3.80 -5.78
N ASN A 53 -9.04 5.02 -6.03
CA ASN A 53 -9.66 5.85 -4.98
C ASN A 53 -10.84 5.16 -4.28
N ILE A 54 -11.61 4.32 -4.99
CA ILE A 54 -12.70 3.55 -4.37
C ILE A 54 -12.14 2.53 -3.37
N LYS A 55 -10.99 1.92 -3.68
CA LYS A 55 -10.33 1.01 -2.74
C LYS A 55 -9.82 1.76 -1.51
N LEU A 56 -9.30 2.97 -1.68
CA LEU A 56 -8.87 3.80 -0.54
C LEU A 56 -10.06 4.18 0.36
N ILE A 57 -11.19 4.60 -0.20
CA ILE A 57 -12.42 4.87 0.56
C ILE A 57 -12.88 3.64 1.34
N ILE A 58 -12.87 2.46 0.69
CA ILE A 58 -13.22 1.20 1.37
C ILE A 58 -12.25 0.93 2.53
N ASN A 59 -10.95 1.15 2.32
CA ASN A 59 -9.93 0.96 3.35
C ASN A 59 -10.13 1.95 4.52
N GLU A 60 -10.46 3.21 4.27
CA GLU A 60 -10.75 4.21 5.31
C GLU A 60 -11.94 3.79 6.19
N ILE A 61 -13.00 3.27 5.58
CA ILE A 61 -14.16 2.75 6.31
C ILE A 61 -13.78 1.53 7.15
N LEU A 62 -13.01 0.59 6.59
CA LEU A 62 -12.58 -0.61 7.30
C LEU A 62 -11.50 -0.34 8.35
N GLU A 63 -10.72 0.71 8.20
CA GLU A 63 -9.76 1.16 9.20
C GLU A 63 -10.50 1.54 10.50
N LYS A 64 -11.66 2.20 10.37
CA LYS A 64 -12.54 2.52 11.50
C LYS A 64 -13.35 1.32 11.98
N GLU A 65 -13.92 0.52 11.09
CA GLU A 65 -14.74 -0.62 11.48
C GLU A 65 -14.39 -1.89 10.67
N PRO A 66 -13.39 -2.68 11.13
CA PRO A 66 -12.85 -3.79 10.35
C PRO A 66 -13.83 -4.95 10.13
N LYS A 67 -14.89 -5.04 10.94
CA LYS A 67 -15.86 -6.15 10.95
C LYS A 67 -17.08 -5.90 10.07
N LEU A 68 -17.11 -4.80 9.30
CA LEU A 68 -18.25 -4.47 8.46
C LEU A 68 -18.48 -5.50 7.35
N THR A 69 -19.74 -5.85 7.15
CA THR A 69 -20.18 -6.66 6.01
C THR A 69 -20.19 -5.83 4.72
N LEU A 70 -20.15 -6.50 3.56
CA LEU A 70 -20.21 -5.82 2.24
C LEU A 70 -21.43 -4.88 2.10
N SER A 71 -22.58 -5.28 2.65
CA SER A 71 -23.80 -4.49 2.63
C SER A 71 -23.67 -3.22 3.46
N GLN A 72 -23.03 -3.31 4.63
CA GLN A 72 -22.79 -2.13 5.47
C GLN A 72 -21.75 -1.21 4.83
N ILE A 73 -20.66 -1.74 4.27
CA ILE A 73 -19.68 -0.93 3.50
C ILE A 73 -20.38 -0.17 2.38
N LYS A 74 -21.26 -0.84 1.62
CA LYS A 74 -22.05 -0.19 0.55
C LYS A 74 -22.91 0.96 1.09
N LEU A 75 -23.59 0.75 2.22
CA LEU A 75 -24.41 1.77 2.85
C LEU A 75 -23.57 2.97 3.29
N SER A 76 -22.45 2.74 3.97
CA SER A 76 -21.53 3.79 4.41
C SER A 76 -20.98 4.61 3.23
N ILE A 77 -20.55 3.94 2.15
CA ILE A 77 -20.07 4.63 0.94
C ILE A 77 -21.16 5.52 0.33
N LYS A 78 -22.40 5.01 0.24
CA LYS A 78 -23.53 5.79 -0.29
C LYS A 78 -23.84 7.00 0.59
N GLN A 79 -23.83 6.84 1.91
CA GLN A 79 -24.16 7.90 2.86
C GLN A 79 -23.07 8.98 2.93
N GLN A 80 -21.80 8.58 3.00
CA GLN A 80 -20.69 9.51 3.22
C GLN A 80 -20.16 10.15 1.93
N TYR A 81 -20.18 9.42 0.81
CA TYR A 81 -19.54 9.86 -0.44
C TYR A 81 -20.53 10.01 -1.62
N ASN A 82 -21.81 9.66 -1.43
CA ASN A 82 -22.83 9.65 -2.49
C ASN A 82 -22.45 8.79 -3.72
N ILE A 83 -21.70 7.70 -3.49
CA ILE A 83 -21.29 6.76 -4.55
C ILE A 83 -22.12 5.49 -4.44
N ASN A 84 -22.75 5.08 -5.55
CA ASN A 84 -23.49 3.81 -5.61
C ASN A 84 -22.60 2.71 -6.20
N LEU A 85 -22.25 1.70 -5.40
CA LEU A 85 -21.45 0.55 -5.83
C LEU A 85 -22.24 -0.76 -5.71
N SER A 86 -21.97 -1.72 -6.60
CA SER A 86 -22.45 -3.08 -6.44
C SER A 86 -21.65 -3.82 -5.37
N LEU A 87 -22.28 -4.80 -4.69
CA LEU A 87 -21.58 -5.66 -3.73
C LEU A 87 -20.42 -6.43 -4.39
N SER A 88 -20.60 -6.85 -5.63
CA SER A 88 -19.55 -7.51 -6.43
C SER A 88 -18.34 -6.60 -6.67
N THR A 89 -18.56 -5.31 -6.89
CA THR A 89 -17.46 -4.34 -7.05
C THR A 89 -16.69 -4.20 -5.74
N ILE A 90 -17.39 -4.03 -4.62
CA ILE A 90 -16.75 -3.91 -3.29
C ILE A 90 -15.94 -5.17 -2.98
N TYR A 91 -16.54 -6.35 -3.16
CA TYR A 91 -15.87 -7.64 -2.98
C TYR A 91 -14.62 -7.76 -3.86
N TYR A 92 -14.71 -7.40 -5.14
CA TYR A 92 -13.57 -7.43 -6.05
C TYR A 92 -12.43 -6.49 -5.59
N LYS A 93 -12.76 -5.30 -5.08
CA LYS A 93 -11.75 -4.37 -4.56
C LYS A 93 -11.06 -4.92 -3.31
N LEU A 94 -11.83 -5.51 -2.39
CA LEU A 94 -11.31 -6.10 -1.15
C LEU A 94 -10.46 -7.35 -1.37
N SER A 95 -10.91 -8.24 -2.25
CA SER A 95 -10.20 -9.50 -2.57
C SER A 95 -8.89 -9.27 -3.34
N LYS A 96 -8.67 -8.08 -3.88
CA LYS A 96 -7.45 -7.76 -4.64
C LYS A 96 -6.25 -7.57 -3.71
N THR A 97 -5.39 -8.58 -3.67
CA THR A 97 -4.09 -8.57 -2.97
C THR A 97 -2.99 -7.99 -3.85
N LEU A 98 -1.82 -7.74 -3.25
CA LEU A 98 -0.63 -7.29 -3.96
C LEU A 98 -0.07 -8.44 -4.81
N ASP A 99 -0.28 -8.40 -6.12
CA ASP A 99 0.19 -9.46 -7.01
C ASP A 99 1.71 -9.40 -7.25
N LYS A 100 2.30 -10.51 -7.73
CA LYS A 100 3.74 -10.63 -8.00
C LYS A 100 4.31 -9.54 -8.92
N ARG A 101 3.50 -8.97 -9.83
CA ARG A 101 3.96 -7.91 -10.73
C ARG A 101 4.03 -6.59 -9.98
N LEU A 102 3.04 -6.29 -9.15
CA LEU A 102 3.06 -5.11 -8.30
C LEU A 102 4.15 -5.16 -7.23
N VAL A 103 4.41 -6.33 -6.63
CA VAL A 103 5.56 -6.53 -5.72
C VAL A 103 6.85 -6.08 -6.40
N LYS A 104 7.14 -6.58 -7.60
CA LYS A 104 8.34 -6.20 -8.38
C LYS A 104 8.44 -4.71 -8.68
N ILE A 105 7.30 -4.04 -8.87
CA ILE A 105 7.28 -2.60 -9.09
C ILE A 105 7.60 -1.85 -7.81
N VAL A 106 7.06 -2.28 -6.67
CA VAL A 106 7.37 -1.70 -5.37
C VAL A 106 8.84 -1.91 -5.02
N GLU A 107 9.39 -3.10 -5.26
CA GLU A 107 10.84 -3.37 -5.11
C GLU A 107 11.68 -2.38 -5.91
N LEU A 108 11.38 -2.21 -7.21
CA LEU A 108 12.11 -1.28 -8.06
C LEU A 108 11.97 0.18 -7.62
N LEU A 109 10.78 0.60 -7.17
CA LEU A 109 10.58 1.95 -6.63
C LEU A 109 11.46 2.18 -5.39
N ILE A 110 11.54 1.20 -4.50
CA ILE A 110 12.39 1.26 -3.31
C ILE A 110 13.87 1.30 -3.69
N GLU A 111 14.30 0.47 -4.66
CA GLU A 111 15.68 0.48 -5.18
C GLU A 111 16.05 1.82 -5.83
N ASP A 112 15.09 2.47 -6.48
CA ASP A 112 15.24 3.79 -7.10
C ASP A 112 14.99 4.95 -6.12
N GLU A 113 14.83 4.68 -4.83
CA GLU A 113 14.53 5.66 -3.76
C GLU A 113 13.23 6.47 -3.96
N GLU A 114 12.31 5.95 -4.78
CA GLU A 114 10.98 6.51 -5.08
C GLU A 114 9.96 6.08 -4.00
N TYR A 115 10.29 6.35 -2.73
CA TYR A 115 9.55 5.84 -1.57
C TYR A 115 8.09 6.33 -1.51
N ASP A 116 7.82 7.58 -1.86
CA ASP A 116 6.45 8.14 -1.86
C ASP A 116 5.53 7.36 -2.82
N GLU A 117 6.01 7.03 -4.01
CA GLU A 117 5.29 6.25 -4.99
C GLU A 117 5.07 4.80 -4.51
N ALA A 118 6.08 4.21 -3.87
CA ALA A 118 5.97 2.88 -3.26
C ALA A 118 4.89 2.86 -2.17
N VAL A 119 4.92 3.83 -1.25
CA VAL A 119 3.94 3.96 -0.15
C VAL A 119 2.53 4.19 -0.68
N LYS A 120 2.36 5.03 -1.71
CA LYS A 120 1.05 5.23 -2.36
C LYS A 120 0.49 3.93 -2.91
N ILE A 121 1.33 3.08 -3.49
CA ILE A 121 0.89 1.76 -3.97
C ILE A 121 0.50 0.86 -2.79
N LEU A 122 1.38 0.74 -1.79
CA LEU A 122 1.18 -0.13 -0.64
C LEU A 122 -0.04 0.26 0.21
N SER A 123 -0.33 1.54 0.36
CA SER A 123 -1.46 2.05 1.16
C SER A 123 -2.84 1.67 0.58
N GLN A 124 -2.91 1.20 -0.66
CA GLN A 124 -4.14 0.62 -1.20
C GLN A 124 -4.44 -0.78 -0.65
N PHE A 125 -3.54 -1.38 0.13
CA PHE A 125 -3.69 -2.72 0.70
C PHE A 125 -3.73 -2.61 2.22
N LEU A 126 -4.92 -2.35 2.78
CA LEU A 126 -5.15 -2.34 4.22
C LEU A 126 -4.61 -3.63 4.88
N TYR A 127 -4.89 -4.76 4.23
CA TYR A 127 -4.34 -6.07 4.58
C TYR A 127 -3.17 -6.40 3.66
N LEU A 128 -1.98 -5.92 4.00
CA LEU A 128 -0.75 -6.39 3.37
C LEU A 128 -0.45 -7.80 3.87
N SER A 129 -0.09 -8.72 2.98
CA SER A 129 0.25 -10.08 3.37
C SER A 129 1.65 -10.12 4.00
N VAL A 130 1.84 -10.98 5.01
CA VAL A 130 3.06 -11.03 5.82
C VAL A 130 4.30 -11.27 4.97
N GLU A 131 4.21 -12.07 3.90
CA GLU A 131 5.33 -12.32 2.99
C GLU A 131 5.83 -11.05 2.27
N ASN A 132 5.07 -9.96 2.27
CA ASN A 132 5.43 -8.69 1.65
C ASN A 132 5.89 -7.61 2.63
N PHE A 133 5.93 -7.89 3.94
CA PHE A 133 6.35 -6.88 4.92
C PHE A 133 7.81 -6.44 4.76
N TYR A 134 8.67 -7.28 4.19
CA TYR A 134 10.07 -6.92 3.88
C TYR A 134 10.19 -5.67 3.00
N LEU A 135 9.16 -5.37 2.18
CA LEU A 135 9.13 -4.15 1.35
C LEU A 135 9.14 -2.88 2.20
N LEU A 136 8.70 -2.95 3.46
CA LEU A 136 8.63 -1.79 4.36
C LEU A 136 9.96 -1.52 5.07
N GLU A 137 10.88 -2.48 5.07
CA GLU A 137 12.15 -2.40 5.82
C GLU A 137 12.96 -1.14 5.45
N LYS A 138 13.06 -0.86 4.14
CA LYS A 138 13.86 0.24 3.60
C LYS A 138 13.13 1.60 3.58
N ILE A 139 11.83 1.63 3.88
CA ILE A 139 11.04 2.86 3.83
C ILE A 139 11.13 3.57 5.17
N ASN A 140 11.39 4.88 5.17
CA ASN A 140 11.43 5.68 6.39
C ASN A 140 10.06 5.70 7.11
N ASP A 141 10.09 5.63 8.44
CA ASP A 141 8.90 5.52 9.28
C ASP A 141 7.92 6.68 9.08
N ASN A 142 8.44 7.89 8.86
CA ASN A 142 7.65 9.11 8.65
C ASN A 142 6.81 9.10 7.37
N LEU A 143 7.09 8.21 6.41
CA LEU A 143 6.30 8.05 5.19
C LEU A 143 5.17 7.05 5.38
N LEU A 144 5.26 6.16 6.37
CA LEU A 144 4.30 5.08 6.56
C LEU A 144 3.10 5.56 7.39
N ASN A 145 1.89 5.17 6.97
CA ASN A 145 0.72 5.28 7.84
C ASN A 145 0.85 4.28 9.02
N HIS A 146 0.07 4.49 10.08
CA HIS A 146 0.16 3.68 11.30
C HIS A 146 -0.01 2.17 11.06
N SER A 147 -0.81 1.77 10.08
CA SER A 147 -1.04 0.37 9.73
C SER A 147 0.20 -0.28 9.12
N LEU A 148 0.81 0.38 8.12
CA LEU A 148 2.04 -0.09 7.47
C LEU A 148 3.24 0.01 8.42
N LEU A 149 3.29 1.03 9.28
CA LEU A 149 4.35 1.16 10.26
C LEU A 149 4.34 -0.02 11.24
N ALA A 150 3.16 -0.42 11.74
CA ALA A 150 3.02 -1.60 12.57
C ALA A 150 3.48 -2.89 11.85
N ASP A 151 3.13 -3.05 10.56
CA ASP A 151 3.59 -4.19 9.74
C ASP A 151 5.12 -4.21 9.59
N LYS A 152 5.75 -3.05 9.41
CA LYS A 152 7.22 -2.91 9.36
C LYS A 152 7.84 -3.42 10.65
N TYR A 153 7.42 -2.90 11.80
CA TYR A 153 8.00 -3.28 13.09
C TYR A 153 7.71 -4.73 13.45
N TYR A 154 6.55 -5.25 13.06
CA TYR A 154 6.27 -6.68 13.14
C TYR A 154 7.32 -7.49 12.37
N TYR A 155 7.59 -7.16 11.10
CA TYR A 155 8.62 -7.86 10.34
C TYR A 155 10.03 -7.70 10.95
N LEU A 156 10.41 -6.52 11.43
CA LEU A 156 11.69 -6.30 12.09
C LEU A 156 11.85 -7.20 13.33
N LEU A 157 10.78 -7.37 14.12
CA LEU A 157 10.76 -8.28 15.27
C LEU A 157 11.01 -9.73 14.85
N TYR A 158 10.24 -10.24 13.89
CA TYR A 158 10.34 -11.65 13.47
C TYR A 158 11.61 -11.98 12.68
N SER A 159 12.23 -10.98 12.04
CA SER A 159 13.53 -11.13 11.37
C SER A 159 14.71 -10.98 12.33
N GLY A 160 14.48 -10.71 13.62
CA GLY A 160 15.54 -10.50 14.61
C GLY A 160 16.31 -9.19 14.44
N LYS A 161 15.79 -8.26 13.63
CA LYS A 161 16.40 -6.95 13.35
C LYS A 161 15.94 -5.86 14.32
N LEU A 162 14.90 -6.14 15.11
CA LEU A 162 14.39 -5.23 16.13
C LEU A 162 15.02 -5.55 17.48
N GLU A 163 15.68 -4.56 18.09
CA GLU A 163 16.11 -4.65 19.47
C GLU A 163 14.91 -4.53 20.40
N VAL A 164 14.62 -5.59 21.17
CA VAL A 164 13.47 -5.65 22.07
C VAL A 164 13.88 -5.06 23.42
N ASN A 165 13.30 -3.90 23.76
CA ASN A 165 13.56 -3.15 24.99
C ASN A 165 12.33 -2.33 25.42
N GLU A 166 12.41 -1.56 26.51
CA GLU A 166 11.28 -0.72 26.97
C GLU A 166 10.91 0.39 25.98
N LYS A 167 11.88 0.95 25.25
CA LYS A 167 11.62 2.04 24.31
C LYS A 167 10.66 1.62 23.19
N ILE A 168 10.79 0.38 22.71
CA ILE A 168 9.89 -0.13 21.68
C ILE A 168 8.48 -0.40 22.23
N LEU A 169 8.34 -0.74 23.51
CA LEU A 169 7.05 -0.83 24.18
C LEU A 169 6.40 0.55 24.34
N GLU A 170 7.16 1.56 24.71
CA GLU A 170 6.70 2.96 24.79
C GLU A 170 6.19 3.44 23.44
N MET A 171 6.96 3.23 22.36
CA MET A 171 6.56 3.57 21.00
C MET A 171 5.24 2.88 20.59
N CYS A 172 5.07 1.60 20.96
CA CYS A 172 3.82 0.88 20.72
C CYS A 172 2.64 1.53 21.46
N ASN A 173 2.83 1.95 22.72
CA ASN A 173 1.79 2.63 23.50
C ASN A 173 1.43 3.98 22.89
N GLU A 174 2.43 4.78 22.49
CA GLU A 174 2.21 6.08 21.82
C GLU A 174 1.36 5.91 20.57
N HIS A 175 1.72 4.97 19.69
CA HIS A 175 0.94 4.72 18.48
C HIS A 175 -0.45 4.16 18.76
N MET A 176 -0.62 3.33 19.80
CA MET A 176 -1.93 2.85 20.23
C MET A 176 -2.83 4.01 20.68
N GLU A 177 -2.31 4.97 21.45
CA GLU A 177 -3.09 6.15 21.87
C GLU A 177 -3.45 7.04 20.67
N ILE A 178 -2.49 7.31 19.77
CA ILE A 178 -2.78 8.06 18.52
C ILE A 178 -3.88 7.36 17.70
N CYS A 179 -3.83 6.03 17.60
CA CYS A 179 -4.84 5.28 16.87
C CYS A 179 -6.22 5.37 17.53
N LYS A 180 -6.31 5.33 18.86
CA LYS A 180 -7.57 5.52 19.60
C LYS A 180 -8.14 6.91 19.36
N GLU A 181 -7.33 7.97 19.50
CA GLU A 181 -7.75 9.35 19.31
C GLU A 181 -8.28 9.62 17.90
N ARG A 182 -7.71 8.94 16.91
CA ARG A 182 -8.07 9.09 15.48
C ARG A 182 -9.08 8.05 14.98
N GLU A 183 -9.60 7.20 15.86
CA GLU A 183 -10.51 6.10 15.53
C GLU A 183 -9.95 5.10 14.50
N LEU A 184 -8.63 4.92 14.47
CA LEU A 184 -7.92 3.98 13.60
C LEU A 184 -7.91 2.57 14.21
N ASN A 185 -9.09 1.96 14.31
CA ASN A 185 -9.29 0.71 15.03
C ASN A 185 -8.46 -0.45 14.46
N TYR A 186 -8.34 -0.56 13.14
CA TYR A 186 -7.53 -1.63 12.54
C TYR A 186 -6.04 -1.48 12.87
N SER A 187 -5.46 -0.28 12.68
CA SER A 187 -4.08 0.03 13.06
C SER A 187 -3.84 -0.18 14.55
N TYR A 188 -4.80 0.21 15.40
CA TYR A 188 -4.74 -0.04 16.84
C TYR A 188 -4.53 -1.53 17.15
N TYR A 189 -5.30 -2.42 16.52
CA TYR A 189 -5.15 -3.86 16.73
C TYR A 189 -3.80 -4.41 16.24
N LYS A 190 -3.22 -3.85 15.17
CA LYS A 190 -1.87 -4.22 14.74
C LYS A 190 -0.83 -3.83 15.78
N TRP A 191 -0.89 -2.60 16.29
CA TRP A 191 0.02 -2.13 17.34
C TRP A 191 -0.13 -2.92 18.65
N LEU A 192 -1.37 -3.25 19.04
CA LEU A 192 -1.64 -4.11 20.18
C LEU A 192 -1.02 -5.50 20.01
N ASN A 193 -1.16 -6.12 18.83
CA ASN A 193 -0.54 -7.41 18.54
C ASN A 193 0.99 -7.31 18.66
N LEU A 194 1.60 -6.31 18.04
CA LEU A 194 3.04 -6.09 18.15
C LEU A 194 3.49 -5.94 19.60
N LYS A 195 2.81 -5.11 20.40
CA LYS A 195 3.07 -4.93 21.83
C LYS A 195 3.05 -6.26 22.58
N LEU A 196 2.04 -7.10 22.36
CA LEU A 196 1.94 -8.41 23.00
C LEU A 196 3.12 -9.31 22.63
N ARG A 197 3.59 -9.27 21.38
CA ARG A 197 4.79 -10.04 20.96
C ARG A 197 6.07 -9.55 21.61
N ILE A 198 6.23 -8.24 21.76
CA ILE A 198 7.38 -7.65 22.44
C ILE A 198 7.37 -8.03 23.93
N LEU A 199 6.21 -7.97 24.60
CA LEU A 199 6.07 -8.40 26.00
C LEU A 199 6.44 -9.88 26.20
N GLN A 200 5.99 -10.75 25.29
CA GLN A 200 6.37 -12.17 25.28
C GLN A 200 7.88 -12.34 25.13
N ALA A 201 8.51 -11.60 24.20
CA ALA A 201 9.96 -11.65 24.00
C ALA A 201 10.77 -11.16 25.21
N LEU A 202 10.21 -10.25 26.01
CA LEU A 202 10.81 -9.77 27.27
C LEU A 202 10.53 -10.68 28.48
N GLY A 203 9.75 -11.75 28.33
CA GLY A 203 9.34 -12.62 29.44
C GLY A 203 8.37 -11.96 30.42
N LYS A 204 7.62 -10.94 29.97
CA LYS A 204 6.66 -10.17 30.78
C LYS A 204 5.20 -10.60 30.59
N TYR A 205 4.96 -11.65 29.81
CA TYR A 205 3.64 -12.22 29.51
C TYR A 205 3.74 -13.70 29.15
#